data_AF-A0A2K6PIJ6-F1
#
_entry.id   AF-A0A2K6PIJ6-F1
#
_cell.length_a   1.000
_cell.length_b   1.000
_cell.length_c   1.000
_cell.angle_alpha   90.00
_cell.angle_beta   90.00
_cell.angle_gamma   90.00
#
_symmetry.space_group_name_H-M   'P 1'
#
loop_
_entity.id
_entity.type
_entity.pdbx_description
1 polymer ?
#
loop_
_entity_poly.entity_id
_entity_poly.type
_entity_poly.pdbx_seq_one_letter_code
_entity_poly.pdbx_strand_id
1 'polypeptide(L)' 'MATEEFIIRIPPYHYIHVLDQNSNVSRVEVGPKTYIRQDNERTSHPCKWFCPTLLSI' A
#
# COMPACT_ATOMS: atom_id res chain seq x y z
N MET A 1 2.99 13.05 -2.72
CA MET A 1 4.17 12.85 -1.84
C MET A 1 4.47 11.36 -1.87
N ALA A 2 5.66 10.88 -2.21
CA ALA A 2 6.01 9.46 -2.01
C ALA A 2 6.93 9.44 -0.81
N THR A 3 6.54 8.82 0.29
CA THR A 3 7.43 8.69 1.45
C THR A 3 8.42 7.58 1.18
N GLU A 4 9.70 7.91 1.23
CA GLU A 4 10.80 6.97 1.03
C GLU A 4 11.08 6.21 2.34
N GLU A 5 10.04 5.61 2.90
CA GLU A 5 10.13 4.85 4.14
C GLU A 5 10.43 3.39 3.80
N PHE A 6 11.56 2.88 4.28
CA PHE A 6 11.96 1.48 4.10
C PHE A 6 11.04 0.49 4.83
N ILE A 7 10.37 0.94 5.89
CA ILE A 7 9.53 0.12 6.75
C ILE A 7 8.16 0.78 6.84
N ILE A 8 7.13 0.12 6.33
CA ILE A 8 5.77 0.64 6.28
C ILE A 8 4.89 -0.26 7.14
N ARG A 9 4.27 0.33 8.17
CA ARG A 9 3.32 -0.37 9.04
C ARG A 9 1.91 -0.14 8.50
N ILE A 10 1.29 -1.19 7.97
CA ILE A 10 -0.06 -1.09 7.40
C ILE A 10 -1.09 -1.42 8.50
N PRO A 11 -1.89 -0.44 8.96
CA PRO A 11 -2.96 -0.70 9.93
C PRO A 11 -4.10 -1.54 9.31
N PRO A 12 -5.02 -2.08 10.13
CA PRO A 12 -6.19 -2.80 9.61
C PRO A 12 -7.02 -1.91 8.67
N TYR A 13 -7.66 -2.54 7.67
CA TYR A 13 -8.46 -1.89 6.63
C TYR A 13 -7.71 -0.82 5.81
N HIS A 14 -6.38 -0.92 5.75
CA HIS A 14 -5.57 -0.12 4.84
C HIS A 14 -4.87 -1.01 3.83
N TYR A 15 -4.62 -0.44 2.66
CA TYR A 15 -3.86 -1.08 1.59
C TYR A 15 -2.79 -0.13 1.08
N ILE A 16 -1.71 -0.69 0.55
CA ILE A 16 -0.64 0.03 -0.14
C ILE A 16 -0.50 -0.52 -1.55
N HIS A 17 -0.15 0.34 -2.51
CA HIS A 17 0.33 -0.10 -3.80
C HIS A 17 1.85 -0.17 -3.75
N VAL A 18 2.39 -1.32 -4.13
CA VAL A 18 3.81 -1.52 -4.37
C VAL A 18 4.00 -1.67 -5.86
N LEU A 19 4.75 -0.76 -6.46
CA LEU A 19 5.19 -0.85 -7.84
C LEU A 19 6.60 -1.45 -7.88
N ASP A 20 6.75 -2.60 -8.52
CA ASP A 20 8.06 -3.19 -8.79
C ASP A 20 8.68 -2.53 -10.05
N GLN A 21 9.85 -1.90 -9.95
CA GLN A 21 10.46 -1.19 -11.08
C GLN A 21 11.12 -2.12 -12.11
N ASN A 22 11.45 -3.37 -11.74
CA ASN A 22 12.09 -4.32 -12.65
C ASN A 22 11.06 -4.89 -13.64
N SER A 23 9.87 -5.24 -13.13
CA SER A 23 8.80 -5.83 -13.95
C SER A 23 7.72 -4.82 -14.34
N ASN A 24 7.75 -3.60 -13.79
CA ASN A 24 6.68 -2.60 -13.90
C ASN A 24 5.29 -3.14 -13.50
N VAL A 25 5.27 -4.12 -12.60
CA VAL A 25 4.03 -4.70 -12.08
C VAL A 25 3.67 -4.01 -10.77
N SER A 26 2.42 -3.57 -10.66
CA SER A 26 1.87 -3.04 -9.40
C SER A 26 1.09 -4.12 -8.67
N ARG A 27 1.40 -4.30 -7.38
CA ARG A 27 0.72 -5.22 -6.47
C ARG A 27 0.09 -4.45 -5.31
N VAL A 28 -1.01 -4.97 -4.79
CA VAL A 28 -1.71 -4.39 -3.63
C VAL A 28 -1.43 -5.27 -2.43
N GLU A 29 -0.83 -4.70 -1.39
CA GLU A 29 -0.67 -5.35 -0.10
C GLU A 29 -1.71 -4.80 0.88
N VAL A 30 -2.46 -5.68 1.54
CA VAL A 30 -3.50 -5.34 2.52
C VAL A 30 -3.00 -5.65 3.93
N GLY A 31 -3.31 -4.79 4.91
CA GLY A 31 -2.93 -4.98 6.32
C GLY A 31 -3.74 -6.06 7.05
N PRO A 32 -3.36 -6.46 8.29
CA PRO A 32 -2.32 -5.90 9.16
C PRO A 32 -0.95 -6.59 8.98
N LYS A 33 -0.03 -5.92 8.30
CA LYS A 33 1.31 -6.44 8.01
C LYS A 33 2.31 -5.30 8.04
N THR A 34 3.50 -5.60 8.56
CA THR A 34 4.64 -4.69 8.39
C THR A 34 5.31 -5.07 7.09
N TYR A 35 5.24 -4.17 6.12
CA TYR A 35 5.85 -4.37 4.81
C TYR A 35 7.23 -3.71 4.81
N ILE A 36 8.24 -4.47 4.39
CA ILE A 36 9.61 -4.00 4.22
C ILE A 36 9.80 -3.80 2.73
N ARG A 37 9.99 -2.54 2.33
CA ARG A 37 10.18 -2.16 0.93
C ARG A 37 11.60 -2.51 0.50
N GLN A 38 11.75 -3.18 -0.65
CA GLN A 38 13.04 -3.35 -1.30
C GLN A 38 13.42 -2.10 -2.10
N ASP A 39 14.71 -1.91 -2.33
CA ASP A 39 15.26 -0.72 -3.02
C ASP A 39 14.65 -0.49 -4.42
N ASN A 40 14.38 -1.58 -5.14
CA ASN A 40 13.82 -1.58 -6.50
C ASN A 40 12.28 -1.50 -6.54
N GLU A 41 11.63 -1.37 -5.38
CA GLU A 41 10.18 -1.23 -5.29
C GLU A 41 9.84 0.22 -5.01
N ARG A 42 8.68 0.72 -5.44
CA ARG A 42 8.17 2.06 -5.10
C ARG A 42 6.79 1.92 -4.49
N THR A 43 6.63 2.36 -3.25
CA THR A 43 5.38 2.23 -2.51
C THR A 43 4.58 3.53 -2.52
N SER A 44 3.25 3.43 -2.64
CA SER A 44 2.33 4.54 -2.46
C SER A 44 1.91 4.68 -1.00
N HIS A 45 1.38 5.85 -0.64
CA HIS A 45 0.76 6.06 0.68
C HIS A 45 -0.32 5.03 0.97
N PRO A 46 -0.46 4.58 2.23
CA PRO A 46 -1.55 3.71 2.64
C PRO A 46 -2.88 4.44 2.47
N CYS A 47 -3.78 3.85 1.70
CA CYS A 47 -5.13 4.36 1.50
C CYS A 47 -6.12 3.52 2.32
N LYS A 48 -7.20 4.15 2.79
CA LYS A 48 -8.28 3.47 3.49
C LYS A 48 -9.05 2.59 2.52
N TRP A 49 -9.34 1.36 2.93
CA TRP A 49 -10.23 0.48 2.18
C TRP A 49 -11.59 1.15 2.00
N PHE A 50 -12.14 1.03 0.79
CA PHE A 50 -13.47 1.55 0.49
C PHE A 50 -14.51 0.72 1.25
N CYS A 51 -15.18 1.31 2.25
CA CYS A 51 -16.27 0.66 2.95
C CYS A 51 -17.56 0.81 2.12
N PRO A 52 -18.06 -0.25 1.46
CA PRO A 52 -19.21 -0.12 0.55
C PRO A 52 -20.51 0.26 1.28
N THR A 53 -20.57 0.14 2.61
CA THR A 53 -21.78 0.44 3.39
C THR A 53 -22.06 1.93 3.58
N LEU A 54 -21.17 2.83 3.14
CA LEU A 54 -21.35 4.28 3.28
C LEU A 54 -21.69 5.01 1.95
N LEU A 55 -21.80 4.28 0.82
CA LEU A 55 -22.13 4.85 -0.51
C LEU A 55 -23.60 4.58 -0.92
N SER A 56 -24.47 4.20 0.01
CA SER A 56 -25.91 4.06 -0.22
C SER A 56 -26.69 5.08 0.59
N ILE A 57 -26.54 6.37 0.28
CA ILE A 57 -27.50 7.43 0.63
C ILE A 57 -27.52 8.45 -0.50
#